data_AF-A0A6A3BEG0-F1
#
_entry.id   AF-A0A6A3BEG0-F1
#
_cell.length_a   1.000
_cell.length_b   1.000
_cell.length_c   1.000
_cell.angle_alpha   90.00
_cell.angle_beta   90.00
_cell.angle_gamma   90.00
#
_symmetry.space_group_name_H-M   'P 1'
#
loop_
_entity.id
_entity.type
_entity.pdbx_description
1 polymer ?
#
loop_
_entity_poly.entity_id
_entity_poly.type
_entity_poly.pdbx_seq_one_letter_code
_entity_poly.pdbx_strand_id
1 'polypeptide(L)'
;MSLLLVLGPDFGSPPSFMRRKLLTLLGECGKTCSFIDDISIVKRYASESSHAIPVCSDDEALLKARKEVKNDRVHFVWTQFSELNSYFRKQAEDDLKLNGKLAEMISLLTCDKKPDKQKGIKYKISTELKEILTRIDTRVRSLHTALPANSMFIICTGHGNIAIVHRLRKMLTEQSETKIPREKLIKVLEELQAQAEVALCFIGMKN
;
A
#
# COMPACT_ATOMS: atom_id res chain seq x y z
N MET A 1 16.03 9.09 -9.49
CA MET A 1 15.50 10.45 -9.22
C MET A 1 14.26 10.27 -8.37
N SER A 2 14.34 10.60 -7.08
CA SER A 2 13.23 10.44 -6.14
C SER A 2 12.38 11.71 -6.17
N LEU A 3 11.14 11.63 -6.65
CA LEU A 3 10.20 12.75 -6.62
C LEU A 3 9.65 12.91 -5.21
N LEU A 4 10.04 13.99 -4.51
CA LEU A 4 9.40 14.42 -3.27
C LEU A 4 8.13 15.20 -3.64
N LEU A 5 6.96 14.60 -3.44
CA LEU A 5 5.68 15.27 -3.65
C LEU A 5 5.38 16.15 -2.43
N VAL A 6 5.75 17.43 -2.49
CA VAL A 6 5.49 18.44 -1.44
C VAL A 6 3.99 18.73 -1.27
N LEU A 7 3.19 18.47 -2.31
CA LEU A 7 1.72 18.52 -2.31
C LEU A 7 1.11 17.10 -2.37
N GLY A 8 1.73 16.15 -1.66
CA GLY A 8 1.20 14.81 -1.52
C GLY A 8 -0.19 14.82 -0.85
N PRO A 9 -1.02 13.78 -1.04
CA PRO A 9 -2.28 13.66 -0.33
C PRO A 9 -2.01 13.77 1.17
N ASP A 10 -2.65 14.76 1.79
CA ASP A 10 -2.53 15.05 3.21
C ASP A 10 -2.82 13.77 4.01
N PHE A 11 -1.77 13.20 4.62
CA PHE A 11 -1.76 11.83 5.12
C PHE A 11 -2.34 11.79 6.53
N GLY A 12 -3.56 11.27 6.66
CA GLY A 12 -4.23 11.11 7.97
C GLY A 12 -4.92 12.37 8.49
N SER A 13 -4.90 13.47 7.76
CA SER A 13 -5.73 14.65 8.02
C SER A 13 -7.19 14.40 7.57
N PRO A 14 -8.16 15.03 8.25
CA PRO A 14 -9.56 14.89 7.89
C PRO A 14 -9.77 15.29 6.43
N PRO A 15 -10.60 14.55 5.66
CA PRO A 15 -10.91 14.94 4.30
C PRO A 15 -11.49 16.36 4.31
N SER A 16 -10.85 17.31 3.63
CA SER A 16 -11.46 18.62 3.44
C SER A 16 -12.67 18.46 2.50
N PHE A 17 -13.75 19.18 2.81
CA PHE A 17 -14.99 19.17 2.01
C PHE A 17 -14.77 19.58 0.53
N MET A 18 -13.63 20.19 0.22
CA MET A 18 -13.29 20.72 -1.11
C MET A 18 -12.41 19.77 -1.94
N ARG A 19 -12.00 18.60 -1.43
CA ARG A 19 -11.10 17.70 -2.17
C ARG A 19 -11.85 16.99 -3.31
N ARG A 20 -11.53 17.38 -4.55
CA ARG A 20 -12.07 16.76 -5.77
C ARG A 20 -11.38 15.42 -6.06
N LYS A 21 -12.12 14.42 -6.52
CA LYS A 21 -11.57 13.11 -6.89
C LYS A 21 -10.81 13.21 -8.22
N LEU A 22 -9.68 12.52 -8.34
CA LEU A 22 -8.89 12.49 -9.58
C LEU A 22 -9.74 12.06 -10.79
N LEU A 23 -10.56 11.01 -10.64
CA LEU A 23 -11.41 10.50 -11.72
C LEU A 23 -12.46 11.52 -12.16
N THR A 24 -12.99 12.34 -11.24
CA THR A 24 -13.90 13.43 -11.58
C THR A 24 -13.19 14.49 -12.43
N LEU A 25 -11.97 14.88 -12.05
CA LEU A 25 -11.17 15.84 -12.81
C LEU A 25 -10.85 15.31 -14.21
N LEU A 26 -10.43 14.05 -14.31
CA LEU A 26 -10.16 13.42 -15.61
C LEU A 26 -11.41 13.36 -16.49
N GLY A 27 -12.57 13.01 -15.92
CA GLY A 27 -13.84 13.02 -16.63
C GLY A 27 -14.23 14.39 -17.18
N GLU A 28 -14.06 15.46 -16.40
CA GLU A 28 -14.29 16.84 -16.86
C GLU A 28 -13.34 17.27 -17.99
N CYS A 29 -12.11 16.73 -18.02
CA CYS A 29 -11.18 16.91 -19.12
C CYS A 29 -11.46 15.99 -20.33
N GLY A 30 -12.61 15.30 -20.36
CA GLY A 30 -13.01 14.40 -21.43
C GLY A 30 -12.21 13.09 -21.45
N LYS A 31 -11.56 12.70 -20.35
CA LYS A 31 -10.78 11.46 -20.25
C LYS A 31 -11.63 10.35 -19.64
N THR A 32 -11.94 9.34 -20.45
CA THR A 32 -12.58 8.10 -19.98
C THR A 32 -11.61 7.31 -19.11
N CYS A 33 -12.08 6.89 -17.94
CA CYS A 33 -11.27 6.20 -16.94
C CYS A 33 -11.91 4.87 -16.54
N SER A 34 -11.08 3.88 -16.20
CA SER A 34 -11.52 2.61 -15.60
C SER A 34 -10.90 2.46 -14.21
N PHE A 35 -11.74 2.20 -13.21
CA PHE A 35 -11.36 2.09 -11.81
C PHE A 35 -11.69 0.69 -11.29
N ILE A 36 -10.65 -0.11 -11.05
CA ILE A 36 -10.73 -1.54 -10.77
C ILE A 36 -10.22 -1.80 -9.35
N ASP A 37 -11.11 -2.06 -8.41
CA ASP A 37 -10.74 -2.21 -6.99
C ASP A 37 -11.81 -2.99 -6.20
N ASP A 38 -11.61 -3.19 -4.91
CA ASP A 38 -12.63 -3.71 -4.01
C ASP A 38 -13.91 -2.86 -4.04
N ILE A 39 -15.07 -3.49 -3.88
CA ILE A 39 -16.38 -2.83 -3.96
C ILE A 39 -16.52 -1.62 -3.03
N SER A 40 -15.93 -1.66 -1.84
CA SER A 40 -15.98 -0.54 -0.88
C SER A 40 -15.19 0.67 -1.38
N ILE A 41 -14.05 0.43 -2.03
CA ILE A 41 -13.17 1.46 -2.61
C ILE A 41 -13.79 2.01 -3.88
N VAL A 42 -14.31 1.16 -4.76
CA VAL A 42 -15.02 1.56 -5.98
C VAL A 42 -16.20 2.46 -5.65
N LYS A 43 -17.08 2.07 -4.71
CA LYS A 43 -18.22 2.90 -4.27
C LYS A 43 -17.78 4.27 -3.74
N ARG A 44 -16.62 4.33 -3.07
CA ARG A 44 -16.12 5.57 -2.46
C ARG A 44 -15.44 6.49 -3.46
N TYR A 45 -14.65 5.97 -4.38
CA TYR A 45 -13.72 6.76 -5.20
C TYR A 45 -14.01 6.80 -6.69
N ALA A 46 -14.85 5.91 -7.22
CA ALA A 46 -15.31 6.03 -8.59
C ALA A 46 -16.03 7.37 -8.82
N SER A 47 -16.00 7.81 -10.08
CA SER A 47 -16.82 8.91 -10.58
C SER A 47 -17.93 8.36 -11.46
N GLU A 48 -19.02 9.11 -11.63
CA GLU A 48 -20.15 8.70 -12.48
C GLU A 48 -19.75 8.49 -13.94
N SER A 49 -18.72 9.21 -14.40
CA SER A 49 -18.19 9.13 -15.76
C SER A 49 -17.08 8.07 -15.96
N SER A 50 -16.70 7.33 -14.91
CA SER A 50 -15.69 6.27 -14.98
C SER A 50 -16.30 4.87 -14.96
N HIS A 51 -15.68 3.92 -15.66
CA HIS A 51 -16.04 2.51 -15.54
C HIS A 51 -15.66 2.01 -14.14
N ALA A 52 -16.65 1.80 -13.29
CA ALA A 52 -16.51 1.26 -11.95
C ALA A 52 -16.55 -0.28 -11.98
N ILE A 53 -15.40 -0.93 -11.76
CA ILE A 53 -15.27 -2.39 -11.92
C ILE A 53 -14.88 -3.00 -10.56
N PRO A 54 -15.84 -3.44 -9.74
CA PRO A 54 -15.53 -4.12 -8.49
C PRO A 54 -14.90 -5.49 -8.77
N VAL A 55 -13.89 -5.86 -7.99
CA VAL A 55 -13.22 -7.16 -8.04
C VAL A 55 -13.05 -7.75 -6.64
N CYS A 56 -12.95 -9.08 -6.54
CA CYS A 56 -12.78 -9.77 -5.26
C CYS A 56 -11.40 -10.43 -5.07
N SER A 57 -10.55 -10.40 -6.09
CA SER A 57 -9.21 -10.99 -6.04
C SER A 57 -8.22 -10.27 -6.95
N ASP A 58 -6.93 -10.41 -6.66
CA ASP A 58 -5.85 -9.83 -7.47
C ASP A 58 -5.77 -10.43 -8.88
N ASP A 59 -6.20 -11.69 -9.05
CA ASP A 59 -6.23 -12.35 -10.36
C ASP A 59 -7.37 -11.83 -11.22
N GLU A 60 -8.53 -11.56 -10.61
CA GLU A 60 -9.63 -10.86 -11.29
C GLU A 60 -9.23 -9.41 -11.62
N ALA A 61 -8.60 -8.70 -10.68
CA ALA A 61 -8.08 -7.35 -10.89
C ALA A 61 -7.14 -7.30 -12.10
N LEU A 62 -6.19 -8.25 -12.18
CA LEU A 62 -5.28 -8.40 -13.31
C LEU A 62 -6.03 -8.65 -14.62
N LEU A 63 -7.00 -9.57 -14.62
CA LEU A 63 -7.77 -9.91 -15.82
C LEU A 63 -8.52 -8.70 -16.38
N LYS A 64 -9.22 -7.95 -15.50
CA LYS A 64 -9.98 -6.76 -15.89
C LYS A 64 -9.05 -5.64 -16.34
N ALA A 65 -7.96 -5.40 -15.61
CA ALA A 65 -7.00 -4.36 -15.95
C ALA A 65 -6.35 -4.63 -17.31
N ARG A 66 -5.94 -5.87 -17.61
CA ARG A 66 -5.41 -6.26 -18.93
C ARG A 66 -6.41 -6.06 -20.07
N LYS A 67 -7.71 -6.16 -19.80
CA LYS A 67 -8.75 -5.87 -20.79
C LYS A 67 -8.87 -4.37 -21.01
N GLU A 68 -8.93 -3.58 -19.94
CA GLU A 68 -9.14 -2.13 -20.01
C GLU A 68 -7.93 -1.39 -20.60
N VAL A 69 -6.69 -1.82 -20.33
CA VAL A 69 -5.50 -1.18 -20.92
C VAL A 69 -5.40 -1.38 -22.44
N LYS A 70 -6.13 -2.33 -23.01
CA LYS A 70 -6.22 -2.57 -24.46
C LYS A 70 -7.44 -1.90 -25.10
N ASN A 71 -8.24 -1.18 -24.32
CA ASN A 71 -9.41 -0.49 -24.80
C ASN A 71 -9.01 0.93 -25.22
N ASP A 72 -8.97 1.18 -26.53
CA ASP A 72 -8.55 2.47 -27.10
C ASP A 72 -9.45 3.65 -26.70
N ARG A 73 -10.62 3.38 -26.11
CA ARG A 73 -11.51 4.42 -25.56
C ARG A 73 -11.14 4.84 -24.15
N VAL A 74 -10.29 4.07 -23.45
CA VAL A 74 -9.92 4.32 -22.05
C VAL A 74 -8.55 5.00 -22.00
N HIS A 75 -8.49 6.11 -21.28
CA HIS A 75 -7.29 6.95 -21.19
C HIS A 75 -6.53 6.74 -19.88
N PHE A 76 -7.20 6.24 -18.84
CA PHE A 76 -6.63 6.02 -17.52
C PHE A 76 -7.21 4.74 -16.91
N VAL A 77 -6.33 3.88 -16.41
CA VAL A 77 -6.71 2.64 -15.72
C VAL A 77 -6.06 2.63 -14.34
N TRP A 78 -6.88 2.51 -13.30
CA TRP A 78 -6.42 2.23 -11.94
C TRP A 78 -6.74 0.79 -11.58
N THR A 79 -5.77 0.09 -11.00
CA THR A 79 -5.98 -1.21 -10.37
C THR A 79 -5.13 -1.37 -9.12
N GLN A 80 -5.68 -2.04 -8.11
CA GLN A 80 -4.96 -2.37 -6.87
C GLN A 80 -4.79 -3.89 -6.73
N PHE A 81 -3.59 -4.31 -6.30
CA PHE A 81 -3.34 -5.66 -5.79
C PHE A 81 -3.31 -5.63 -4.26
N SER A 82 -4.21 -6.38 -3.65
CA SER A 82 -4.57 -6.33 -2.23
C SER A 82 -3.89 -7.41 -1.38
N GLU A 83 -3.25 -8.42 -2.02
CA GLU A 83 -2.69 -9.59 -1.35
C GLU A 83 -1.67 -9.23 -0.26
N LEU A 84 -0.76 -8.29 -0.55
CA LEU A 84 0.26 -7.84 0.40
C LEU A 84 -0.35 -7.15 1.64
N ASN A 85 -1.35 -6.30 1.43
CA ASN A 85 -2.04 -5.63 2.54
C ASN A 85 -2.83 -6.64 3.38
N SER A 86 -3.47 -7.62 2.74
CA SER A 86 -4.18 -8.71 3.43
C SER A 86 -3.24 -9.58 4.26
N TYR A 87 -2.02 -9.85 3.77
CA TYR A 87 -0.98 -10.50 4.55
C TYR A 87 -0.60 -9.68 5.80
N PHE A 88 -0.35 -8.37 5.65
CA PHE A 88 0.00 -7.53 6.80
C PHE A 88 -1.12 -7.43 7.83
N ARG A 89 -2.39 -7.38 7.41
CA ARG A 89 -3.54 -7.43 8.33
C ARG A 89 -3.58 -8.73 9.13
N LYS A 90 -3.47 -9.88 8.45
CA LYS A 90 -3.41 -11.20 9.12
C LYS A 90 -2.28 -11.29 10.15
N GLN A 91 -1.11 -10.75 9.81
CA GLN A 91 0.05 -10.72 10.71
C GLN A 91 -0.17 -9.81 11.94
N ALA A 92 -0.91 -8.72 11.79
CA ALA A 92 -1.23 -7.82 12.90
C ALA A 92 -2.34 -8.35 13.82
N GLU A 93 -3.23 -9.20 13.29
CA GLU A 93 -4.31 -9.84 14.05
C GLU A 93 -3.85 -11.12 14.80
N ASP A 94 -2.74 -11.72 14.37
CA ASP A 94 -2.13 -12.88 15.03
C ASP A 94 -1.26 -12.43 16.22
N ASP A 95 -1.79 -12.58 17.44
CA ASP A 95 -1.12 -12.13 18.67
C ASP A 95 0.25 -12.79 18.88
N LEU A 96 0.45 -14.03 18.46
CA LEU A 96 1.75 -14.70 18.60
C LEU A 96 2.79 -14.07 17.69
N LYS A 97 2.44 -13.85 16.41
CA LYS A 97 3.33 -13.21 15.44
C LYS A 97 3.59 -11.75 15.78
N LEU A 98 2.57 -11.03 16.22
CA LEU A 98 2.67 -9.65 16.67
C LEU A 98 3.62 -9.54 17.87
N ASN A 99 3.43 -10.35 18.91
CA ASN A 99 4.29 -10.32 20.10
C ASN A 99 5.74 -10.69 19.78
N GLY A 100 5.97 -11.66 18.89
CA GLY A 100 7.32 -12.00 18.41
C GLY A 100 7.99 -10.81 17.72
N LYS A 101 7.28 -10.14 16.82
CA LYS A 101 7.79 -8.96 16.11
C LYS A 101 8.02 -7.76 17.04
N LEU A 102 7.16 -7.56 18.04
CA LEU A 102 7.36 -6.53 19.06
C LEU A 102 8.61 -6.80 19.90
N ALA A 103 8.81 -8.04 20.35
CA ALA A 103 9.99 -8.43 21.11
C ALA A 103 11.28 -8.19 20.31
N GLU A 104 11.29 -8.53 19.02
CA GLU A 104 12.40 -8.26 18.11
C GLU A 104 12.68 -6.75 17.99
N MET A 105 11.66 -5.94 17.72
CA MET A 105 11.80 -4.47 17.60
C MET A 105 12.27 -3.83 18.91
N ILE A 106 11.75 -4.26 20.06
CA ILE A 106 12.20 -3.78 21.37
C ILE A 106 13.66 -4.14 21.60
N SER A 107 14.06 -5.38 21.28
CA SER A 107 15.45 -5.80 21.39
C SER A 107 16.35 -4.93 20.52
N LEU A 108 15.96 -4.62 19.29
CA LEU A 108 16.72 -3.75 18.39
C LEU A 108 16.85 -2.31 18.93
N LEU A 109 15.79 -1.78 19.55
CA LEU A 109 15.77 -0.42 20.09
C LEU A 109 16.48 -0.29 21.46
N THR A 110 16.77 -1.39 22.16
CA THR A 110 17.34 -1.38 23.52
C THR A 110 18.77 -1.91 23.62
N CYS A 111 19.35 -2.46 22.56
CA CYS A 111 20.73 -2.92 22.58
C CYS A 111 21.73 -1.78 22.30
N ASP A 112 22.51 -1.37 23.31
CA ASP A 112 23.55 -0.31 23.29
C ASP A 112 24.80 -0.62 22.43
N LYS A 113 24.76 -1.59 21.51
CA LYS A 113 25.92 -1.88 20.67
C LYS A 113 26.05 -0.76 19.62
N LYS A 114 27.14 0.01 19.71
CA LYS A 114 27.52 1.04 18.73
C LYS A 114 27.22 0.53 17.31
N PRO A 115 26.45 1.27 16.50
CA PRO A 115 26.11 0.83 15.16
C PRO A 115 27.36 0.93 14.29
N ASP A 116 28.10 -0.17 14.15
CA ASP A 116 29.00 -0.33 13.02
C ASP A 116 28.16 -0.18 11.75
N LYS A 117 28.28 0.99 11.12
CA LYS A 117 27.84 1.34 9.76
C LYS A 117 26.63 0.54 9.26
N GLN A 118 25.44 1.06 9.57
CA GLN A 118 24.30 1.15 8.65
C GLN A 118 24.20 0.00 7.61
N LYS A 119 23.98 -1.23 8.07
CA LYS A 119 23.27 -2.20 7.26
C LYS A 119 21.85 -2.20 7.80
N GLY A 120 20.95 -1.55 7.07
CA GLY A 120 19.55 -1.38 7.44
C GLY A 120 18.95 -2.66 8.00
N ILE A 121 18.04 -2.50 8.95
CA ILE A 121 17.29 -3.55 9.64
C ILE A 121 17.05 -4.70 8.68
N LYS A 122 17.82 -5.79 8.83
CA LYS A 122 17.77 -6.94 7.92
C LYS A 122 16.54 -7.75 8.30
N TYR A 123 15.36 -7.26 7.90
CA TYR A 123 14.12 -7.99 8.04
C TYR A 123 14.29 -9.36 7.40
N LYS A 124 14.15 -10.43 8.20
CA LYS A 124 14.10 -11.79 7.67
C LYS A 124 12.77 -11.94 6.93
N ILE A 125 12.80 -11.71 5.62
CA ILE A 125 11.63 -11.88 4.75
C ILE A 125 11.19 -13.35 4.87
N SER A 126 9.96 -13.56 5.34
CA SER A 126 9.37 -14.90 5.41
C SER A 126 9.21 -15.49 4.01
N THR A 127 9.23 -16.82 3.90
CA THR A 127 8.98 -17.50 2.62
C THR A 127 7.64 -17.08 2.02
N GLU A 128 6.60 -16.99 2.86
CA GLU A 128 5.26 -16.52 2.49
C GLU A 128 5.29 -15.10 1.90
N LEU A 129 5.98 -14.15 2.55
CA LEU A 129 6.10 -12.77 2.04
C LEU A 129 6.86 -12.74 0.71
N LYS A 130 7.93 -13.54 0.57
CA LYS A 130 8.69 -13.63 -0.68
C LYS A 130 7.82 -14.15 -1.84
N GLU A 131 6.99 -15.15 -1.58
CA GLU A 131 6.05 -15.68 -2.57
C GLU A 131 5.00 -14.64 -2.98
N ILE A 132 4.43 -13.90 -2.03
CA ILE A 132 3.48 -12.81 -2.30
C ILE A 132 4.14 -11.75 -3.20
N LEU A 133 5.35 -11.30 -2.85
CA LEU A 133 6.08 -10.32 -3.66
C LEU A 133 6.40 -10.84 -5.07
N THR A 134 6.70 -12.14 -5.20
CA THR A 134 6.93 -12.80 -6.49
C THR A 134 5.66 -12.83 -7.35
N ARG A 135 4.50 -13.10 -6.74
CA ARG A 135 3.21 -13.03 -7.44
C ARG A 135 2.90 -11.60 -7.88
N ILE A 136 3.11 -10.61 -7.03
CA ILE A 136 2.93 -9.19 -7.39
C ILE A 136 3.84 -8.79 -8.55
N ASP A 137 5.13 -9.15 -8.53
CA ASP A 137 6.05 -8.90 -9.65
C ASP A 137 5.53 -9.51 -10.96
N THR A 138 5.05 -10.75 -10.88
CA THR A 138 4.48 -11.45 -12.05
C THR A 138 3.25 -10.72 -12.60
N ARG A 139 2.35 -10.25 -11.73
CA ARG A 139 1.16 -9.48 -12.14
C ARG A 139 1.53 -8.13 -12.75
N VAL A 140 2.47 -7.41 -12.14
CA VAL A 140 3.02 -6.14 -12.65
C VAL A 140 3.64 -6.33 -14.03
N ARG A 141 4.47 -7.37 -14.20
CA ARG A 141 5.09 -7.72 -15.50
C ARG A 141 4.04 -8.04 -16.55
N SER A 142 3.00 -8.78 -16.17
CA SER A 142 1.88 -9.13 -17.05
C SER A 142 1.10 -7.90 -17.52
N LEU A 143 0.84 -6.93 -16.62
CA LEU A 143 0.24 -5.64 -16.98
C LEU A 143 1.12 -4.84 -17.90
N HIS A 144 2.39 -4.63 -17.53
CA HIS A 144 3.35 -3.87 -18.34
C HIS A 144 3.49 -4.43 -19.77
N THR A 145 3.47 -5.76 -19.91
CA THR A 145 3.53 -6.43 -21.22
C THR A 145 2.25 -6.22 -22.05
N ALA A 146 1.11 -6.02 -21.39
CA ALA A 146 -0.17 -5.79 -22.05
C ALA A 146 -0.41 -4.33 -22.46
N LEU A 147 0.40 -3.39 -21.96
CA LEU A 147 0.26 -1.96 -22.26
C LEU A 147 0.55 -1.66 -23.74
N PRO A 148 -0.25 -0.79 -24.38
CA PRO A 148 0.09 -0.20 -25.67
C PRO A 148 1.40 0.60 -25.62
N ALA A 149 2.03 0.81 -26.78
CA ALA A 149 3.14 1.74 -26.90
C ALA A 149 2.73 3.17 -26.50
N ASN A 150 3.68 3.94 -26.00
CA ASN A 150 3.50 5.29 -25.46
C ASN A 150 2.61 5.37 -24.21
N SER A 151 2.39 4.26 -23.49
CA SER A 151 1.65 4.25 -22.24
C SER A 151 2.55 4.62 -21.05
N MET A 152 2.08 5.50 -20.17
CA MET A 152 2.70 5.72 -18.86
C MET A 152 2.23 4.65 -17.89
N PHE A 153 3.16 4.00 -17.19
CA PHE A 153 2.89 3.00 -16.16
C PHE A 153 3.43 3.45 -14.82
N ILE A 154 2.54 3.57 -13.84
CA ILE A 154 2.85 4.04 -12.49
C ILE A 154 2.55 2.91 -11.51
N ILE A 155 3.52 2.57 -10.66
CA ILE A 155 3.38 1.59 -9.58
C ILE A 155 3.63 2.31 -8.27
N CYS A 156 2.61 2.37 -7.41
CA CYS A 156 2.70 2.98 -6.09
C CYS A 156 2.34 1.96 -5.01
N THR A 157 3.13 1.89 -3.94
CA THR A 157 2.79 1.05 -2.77
C THR A 157 1.86 1.75 -1.78
N GLY A 158 1.69 3.07 -1.90
CA GLY A 158 0.94 3.89 -0.95
C GLY A 158 1.72 4.07 0.35
N HIS A 159 1.68 3.06 1.23
CA HIS A 159 2.34 3.05 2.54
C HIS A 159 3.07 1.73 2.78
N GLY A 160 3.94 1.72 3.79
CA GLY A 160 4.46 0.47 4.36
C GLY A 160 3.39 -0.30 5.13
N ASN A 161 3.81 -1.15 6.07
CA ASN A 161 2.89 -1.95 6.88
C ASN A 161 2.16 -1.06 7.91
N ILE A 162 1.01 -0.51 7.53
CA ILE A 162 0.14 0.27 8.43
C ILE A 162 -0.71 -0.59 9.37
N ALA A 163 -0.90 -1.88 9.04
CA ALA A 163 -1.76 -2.77 9.83
C ALA A 163 -1.22 -2.95 11.26
N ILE A 164 0.10 -3.12 11.40
CA ILE A 164 0.75 -3.21 12.71
C ILE A 164 0.63 -1.88 13.48
N VAL A 165 0.79 -0.73 12.82
CA VAL A 165 0.64 0.60 13.44
C VAL A 165 -0.78 0.77 14.01
N HIS A 166 -1.81 0.44 13.23
CA HIS A 166 -3.20 0.50 13.70
C HIS A 166 -3.46 -0.46 14.87
N ARG A 167 -2.90 -1.67 14.84
CA ARG A 167 -3.02 -2.63 15.93
C ARG A 167 -2.39 -2.11 17.22
N LEU A 168 -1.18 -1.55 17.17
CA LEU A 168 -0.50 -0.98 18.35
C LEU A 168 -1.28 0.20 18.92
N ARG A 169 -1.79 1.10 18.06
CA ARG A 169 -2.63 2.23 18.51
C ARG A 169 -3.89 1.74 19.23
N LYS A 170 -4.52 0.69 18.70
CA LYS A 170 -5.69 0.04 19.33
C LYS A 170 -5.32 -0.52 20.72
N MET A 171 -4.23 -1.27 20.84
CA MET A 171 -3.75 -1.81 22.12
C MET A 171 -3.45 -0.72 23.16
N LEU A 172 -2.83 0.39 22.75
CA LEU A 172 -2.53 1.53 23.63
C LEU A 172 -3.79 2.25 24.12
N THR A 173 -4.84 2.29 23.30
CA THR A 173 -6.13 2.91 23.61
C THR A 173 -6.96 2.03 24.53
N GLU A 174 -7.00 0.72 24.25
CA GLU A 174 -7.81 -0.26 24.98
C GLU A 174 -7.19 -0.70 26.32
N GLN A 175 -5.98 -0.25 26.65
CA GLN A 175 -5.21 -0.69 27.82
C GLN A 175 -5.18 -2.21 27.98
N SER A 176 -5.14 -2.94 26.86
CA SER A 176 -5.07 -4.41 26.86
C SER A 176 -3.91 -4.85 27.76
N GLU A 177 -4.15 -5.82 28.65
CA GLU A 177 -3.12 -6.42 29.50
C GLU A 177 -2.00 -7.00 28.63
N THR A 178 -0.97 -6.19 28.41
CA THR A 178 0.19 -6.57 27.61
C THR A 178 1.36 -6.73 28.57
N LYS A 179 2.14 -7.80 28.39
CA LYS A 179 3.37 -8.04 29.16
C LYS A 179 4.47 -7.01 28.86
N ILE A 180 4.24 -6.11 27.93
CA ILE A 180 5.22 -5.14 27.42
C ILE A 180 4.96 -3.78 28.08
N PRO A 181 5.98 -3.14 28.68
CA PRO A 181 5.85 -1.79 29.22
C PRO A 181 5.36 -0.79 28.18
N ARG A 182 4.38 0.04 28.56
CA ARG A 182 3.74 1.05 27.69
C ARG A 182 4.75 1.96 26.99
N GLU A 183 5.78 2.41 27.69
CA GLU A 183 6.84 3.26 27.14
C GLU A 183 7.60 2.60 25.99
N LYS A 184 7.87 1.29 26.10
CA LYS A 184 8.53 0.52 25.04
C LYS A 184 7.62 0.36 23.82
N LEU A 185 6.30 0.17 24.05
CA LEU A 185 5.32 0.13 22.95
C LEU A 185 5.23 1.46 22.20
N ILE A 186 5.28 2.59 22.90
CA ILE A 186 5.28 3.91 22.27
C ILE A 186 6.50 4.10 21.37
N LYS A 187 7.70 3.76 21.84
CA LYS A 187 8.92 3.85 21.02
C LYS A 187 8.87 2.96 19.77
N VAL A 188 8.35 1.73 19.91
CA VAL A 188 8.16 0.83 18.76
C VAL A 188 7.12 1.38 17.79
N LEU A 189 6.05 1.98 18.29
CA LEU A 189 5.02 2.60 17.45
C LEU A 189 5.59 3.76 16.63
N GLU A 190 6.40 4.63 17.23
CA GLU A 190 7.07 5.75 16.55
C GLU A 190 7.94 5.24 15.39
N GLU A 191 8.76 4.22 15.64
CA GLU A 191 9.63 3.63 14.62
C GLU A 191 8.81 2.95 13.49
N LEU A 192 7.78 2.18 13.83
CA LEU A 192 6.92 1.53 12.83
C LEU A 192 6.13 2.56 12.01
N GLN A 193 5.73 3.67 12.62
CA GLN A 193 5.06 4.76 11.91
C GLN A 193 6.03 5.42 10.92
N ALA A 194 7.24 5.78 11.35
CA ALA A 194 8.26 6.35 10.46
C ALA A 194 8.57 5.42 9.27
N GLN A 195 8.63 4.11 9.51
CA GLN A 195 8.80 3.12 8.43
C GLN A 195 7.58 3.05 7.49
N ALA A 196 6.36 3.15 8.03
CA ALA A 196 5.14 3.04 7.24
C ALA A 196 4.85 4.29 6.39
N GLU A 197 5.38 5.46 6.78
CA GLU A 197 5.28 6.72 6.02
C GLU A 197 6.09 6.68 4.71
N VAL A 198 7.03 5.75 4.56
CA VAL A 198 7.80 5.59 3.33
C VAL A 198 6.96 4.88 2.26
N ALA A 199 6.71 5.60 1.17
CA ALA A 199 6.07 5.07 -0.04
C ALA A 199 7.10 4.82 -1.14
N LEU A 200 6.90 3.77 -1.94
CA LEU A 200 7.63 3.58 -3.19
C LEU A 200 6.72 3.92 -4.37
N CYS A 201 7.26 4.70 -5.31
CA CYS A 201 6.62 5.05 -6.56
C CYS A 201 7.61 4.82 -7.71
N PHE A 202 7.21 4.00 -8.67
CA PHE A 202 7.96 3.73 -9.89
C PHE A 202 7.14 4.21 -11.06
N ILE A 203 7.79 4.92 -11.99
CA ILE A 203 7.16 5.46 -13.19
C ILE A 203 7.99 5.03 -14.39
N GLY A 204 7.34 4.50 -15.41
CA GLY A 204 7.98 4.12 -16.66
C GLY A 204 7.08 4.42 -17.85
N MET A 205 7.71 4.65 -19.00
CA MET A 205 7.01 4.71 -20.29
C MET A 205 7.19 3.38 -21.01
N LYS A 206 6.08 2.85 -21.53
CA LYS A 206 6.12 1.72 -22.45
C LYS A 206 6.49 2.25 -23.83
N ASN A 207 7.65 1.83 -24.31
CA ASN A 207 8.05 2.02 -25.71
C ASN A 207 7.50 0.88 -26.58
#